data_AF-A0A0L8FUP4-F1
#
_entry.id   AF-A0A0L8FUP4-F1
#
_cell.length_a   1.000
_cell.length_b   1.000
_cell.length_c   1.000
_cell.angle_alpha   90.00
_cell.angle_beta   90.00
_cell.angle_gamma   90.00
#
_symmetry.space_group_name_H-M   'P 1'
#
loop_
_entity.id
_entity.type
_entity.pdbx_description
1 polymer ?
#
loop_
_entity_poly.entity_id
_entity_poly.type
_entity_poly.pdbx_seq_one_letter_code
_entity_poly.pdbx_strand_id
1 'polypeptide(L)'
;VSQSVSEDDALINRKLPKELLLRIFSFLDVVTLCRCAQISKYWNVLALDGSNWQRVDLFDFQLAIEGPVVEHISKRCGGFLKSLSLRGCQSITDGALMKFSQQCRNIEELNLNNCKKITDL
;
A
#
# COMPACT_ATOMS: atom_id res chain seq x y z
N VAL A 1 18.62 19.38 -30.70
CA VAL A 1 19.07 18.67 -29.47
C VAL A 1 17.92 18.70 -28.49
N SER A 2 17.09 17.67 -28.50
CA SER A 2 15.93 17.56 -27.61
C SER A 2 16.46 17.09 -26.25
N GLN A 3 16.67 18.01 -25.31
CA GLN A 3 17.00 17.63 -23.94
C GLN A 3 15.80 16.87 -23.36
N SER A 4 15.97 15.58 -23.16
CA SER A 4 15.09 14.79 -22.29
C SER A 4 15.25 15.34 -20.88
N VAL A 5 14.33 16.20 -20.45
CA VAL A 5 14.21 16.57 -19.04
C VAL A 5 14.04 15.27 -18.26
N SER A 6 14.95 14.98 -17.33
CA SER A 6 14.83 13.79 -16.49
C SER A 6 13.49 13.86 -15.75
N GLU A 7 12.74 12.77 -15.64
CA GLU A 7 11.50 12.74 -14.83
C GLU A 7 11.77 13.16 -13.37
N ASP A 8 13.03 13.05 -12.92
CA ASP A 8 13.49 13.49 -11.62
C ASP A 8 13.71 15.03 -11.53
N ASP A 9 13.73 15.76 -12.65
CA ASP A 9 13.96 17.23 -12.70
C ASP A 9 12.72 18.08 -12.41
N ALA A 10 11.57 17.48 -12.14
CA ALA A 10 10.36 18.22 -11.80
C ALA A 10 10.60 19.19 -10.62
N LEU A 11 10.05 20.40 -10.70
CA LEU A 11 10.32 21.48 -9.74
C LEU A 11 10.08 21.04 -8.28
N ILE A 12 9.04 20.24 -8.06
CA ILE A 12 8.68 19.69 -6.75
C ILE A 12 9.79 18.83 -6.16
N ASN A 13 10.43 17.97 -6.96
CA ASN A 13 11.52 17.09 -6.55
C ASN A 13 12.80 17.88 -6.20
N ARG A 14 13.00 19.03 -6.84
CA ARG A 14 14.18 19.89 -6.62
C ARG A 14 14.03 20.84 -5.44
N LYS A 15 12.80 21.24 -5.12
CA LYS A 15 12.52 22.26 -4.09
C LYS A 15 12.13 21.67 -2.74
N LEU A 16 11.57 20.47 -2.71
CA LEU A 16 11.16 19.82 -1.47
C LEU A 16 12.16 18.71 -1.08
N PRO A 17 12.68 18.73 0.16
CA PRO A 17 13.39 17.59 0.73
C PRO A 17 12.49 16.35 0.78
N LYS A 18 13.10 15.17 0.76
CA LYS A 18 12.38 13.88 0.77
C LYS A 18 11.39 13.77 1.94
N GLU A 19 11.72 14.34 3.09
CA GLU A 19 10.93 14.28 4.31
C GLU A 19 9.60 15.03 4.14
N LEU A 20 9.60 16.15 3.41
CA LEU A 20 8.39 16.90 3.12
C LEU A 20 7.53 16.20 2.07
N LEU A 21 8.16 15.53 1.09
CA LEU A 21 7.44 14.71 0.11
C LEU A 21 6.77 13.51 0.77
N LEU A 22 7.47 12.81 1.66
CA LEU A 22 6.90 11.74 2.48
C LEU A 22 5.78 12.28 3.37
N ARG A 23 5.92 13.49 3.92
CA ARG A 23 4.85 14.11 4.68
C ARG A 23 3.61 14.38 3.82
N ILE A 24 3.76 14.82 2.57
CA ILE A 24 2.64 14.97 1.63
C ILE A 24 2.01 13.61 1.34
N PHE A 25 2.82 12.59 1.07
CA PHE A 25 2.35 11.24 0.74
C PHE A 25 1.59 10.59 1.89
N SER A 26 1.91 10.95 3.14
CA SER A 26 1.19 10.45 4.33
C SER A 26 -0.27 10.89 4.42
N PHE A 27 -0.73 11.83 3.58
CA PHE A 27 -2.14 12.24 3.48
C PHE A 27 -2.87 11.59 2.31
N LEU A 28 -2.19 10.82 1.46
CA LEU A 28 -2.78 10.20 0.27
C LEU A 28 -3.35 8.83 0.62
N ASP A 29 -4.48 8.49 0.00
CA ASP A 29 -5.02 7.14 0.08
C ASP A 29 -4.15 6.13 -0.69
N VAL A 30 -4.36 4.85 -0.41
CA VAL A 30 -3.63 3.71 -0.98
C VAL A 30 -3.66 3.70 -2.51
N VAL A 31 -4.79 4.05 -3.13
CA VAL A 31 -4.93 4.05 -4.58
C VAL A 31 -4.16 5.21 -5.19
N THR A 32 -4.26 6.38 -4.58
CA THR A 32 -3.54 7.58 -4.99
C THR A 32 -2.04 7.37 -4.83
N LEU A 33 -1.57 6.75 -3.74
CA LEU A 33 -0.17 6.32 -3.58
C LEU A 33 0.27 5.32 -4.66
N CYS A 34 -0.58 4.35 -5.01
CA CYS A 34 -0.29 3.42 -6.12
C CYS A 34 -0.16 4.13 -7.46
N ARG A 35 -0.92 5.20 -7.70
CA ARG A 35 -0.77 6.05 -8.90
C ARG A 35 0.52 6.87 -8.83
N CYS A 36 0.83 7.47 -7.68
CA CYS A 36 2.09 8.19 -7.46
C CYS A 36 3.31 7.31 -7.74
N ALA A 37 3.25 6.02 -7.36
CA ALA A 37 4.33 5.07 -7.60
C ALA A 37 4.61 4.81 -9.09
N GLN A 38 3.70 5.18 -9.99
CA GLN A 38 3.83 5.00 -11.44
C GLN A 38 4.36 6.25 -12.16
N ILE A 39 4.58 7.37 -11.45
CA ILE A 39 4.93 8.66 -12.05
C ILE A 39 6.41 8.75 -12.45
N SER A 40 7.32 8.30 -11.59
CA SER A 40 8.76 8.28 -11.87
C SER A 40 9.47 7.27 -10.97
N LYS A 41 10.75 6.99 -11.25
CA LYS A 41 11.59 6.16 -10.36
C LYS A 41 11.70 6.73 -8.95
N TYR A 42 11.86 8.06 -8.82
CA TYR A 42 11.94 8.70 -7.52
C TYR A 42 10.61 8.64 -6.76
N TRP A 43 9.48 8.89 -7.43
CA TRP A 43 8.16 8.81 -6.81
C TRP A 43 7.77 7.37 -6.48
N ASN A 44 8.25 6.38 -7.24
CA ASN A 44 8.12 4.97 -6.90
C ASN A 44 8.74 4.67 -5.54
N VAL A 45 9.97 5.13 -5.29
CA VAL A 45 10.65 4.91 -4.00
C VAL A 45 9.89 5.60 -2.87
N LEU A 46 9.48 6.86 -3.04
CA LEU A 46 8.78 7.61 -2.00
C LEU A 46 7.38 7.06 -1.69
N ALA A 47 6.60 6.72 -2.73
CA ALA A 47 5.26 6.17 -2.56
C ALA A 47 5.27 4.79 -1.90
N LEU A 48 6.41 4.08 -1.95
CA LEU A 48 6.60 2.77 -1.34
C LEU A 48 7.38 2.81 -0.03
N ASP A 49 7.66 4.00 0.49
CA ASP A 49 8.24 4.13 1.82
C ASP A 49 7.26 3.62 2.88
N GLY A 50 7.73 2.70 3.73
CA GLY A 50 6.90 2.01 4.72
C GLY A 50 6.19 2.94 5.71
N SER A 51 6.70 4.16 5.93
CA SER A 51 6.03 5.15 6.79
C SER A 51 4.65 5.57 6.27
N ASN A 52 4.42 5.47 4.95
CA ASN A 52 3.13 5.81 4.31
C ASN A 52 2.09 4.69 4.45
N TRP A 53 2.49 3.48 4.85
CA TRP A 53 1.65 2.27 4.79
C TRP A 53 1.31 1.69 6.17
N GLN A 54 1.35 2.50 7.23
CA GLN A 54 1.06 2.01 8.59
C GLN A 54 -0.41 1.62 8.78
N ARG A 55 -1.35 2.30 8.12
CA ARG A 55 -2.78 1.97 8.13
C ARG A 55 -3.31 1.91 6.71
N VAL A 56 -3.92 0.79 6.36
CA VAL A 56 -4.49 0.53 5.04
C VAL A 56 -5.95 0.11 5.23
N ASP A 57 -6.88 0.83 4.62
CA ASP A 57 -8.28 0.42 4.55
C ASP A 57 -8.66 0.15 3.09
N LEU A 58 -9.18 -1.05 2.83
CA LEU A 58 -9.61 -1.50 1.51
C LEU A 58 -11.13 -1.62 1.41
N PHE A 59 -11.88 -1.04 2.36
CA PHE A 59 -13.34 -1.12 2.44
C PHE A 59 -14.04 -0.73 1.14
N ASP A 60 -13.56 0.28 0.41
CA ASP A 60 -14.17 0.72 -0.85
C ASP A 60 -13.98 -0.29 -2.01
N PHE A 61 -13.16 -1.33 -1.83
CA PHE A 61 -12.77 -2.29 -2.86
C PHE A 61 -13.30 -3.72 -2.61
N GLN A 62 -14.27 -3.90 -1.72
CA GLN A 62 -14.80 -5.21 -1.27
C GLN A 62 -15.04 -6.28 -2.35
N LEU A 63 -15.44 -5.87 -3.56
CA LEU A 63 -15.72 -6.78 -4.69
C LEU A 63 -14.52 -6.97 -5.63
N ALA A 64 -13.54 -6.06 -5.58
CA ALA A 64 -12.35 -6.06 -6.45
C ALA A 64 -11.09 -6.62 -5.75
N ILE A 65 -11.10 -6.73 -4.41
CA ILE A 65 -9.98 -7.30 -3.65
C ILE A 65 -10.02 -8.83 -3.71
N GLU A 66 -9.07 -9.39 -4.45
CA GLU A 66 -8.76 -10.82 -4.44
C GLU A 66 -7.46 -11.10 -3.66
N GLY A 67 -7.19 -12.38 -3.36
CA GLY A 67 -5.98 -12.82 -2.66
C GLY A 67 -4.66 -12.19 -3.16
N PRO A 68 -4.42 -12.07 -4.48
CA PRO A 68 -3.20 -11.45 -5.00
C PRO A 68 -3.00 -10.00 -4.57
N VAL A 69 -4.07 -9.21 -4.38
CA VAL A 69 -3.95 -7.81 -3.93
C VAL A 69 -3.43 -7.76 -2.50
N VAL A 70 -3.94 -8.64 -1.62
CA VAL A 70 -3.46 -8.77 -0.25
C VAL A 70 -2.00 -9.20 -0.20
N GLU A 71 -1.60 -10.14 -1.08
CA GLU A 71 -0.20 -10.57 -1.20
C GLU A 71 0.72 -9.45 -1.72
N HIS A 72 0.25 -8.62 -2.65
CA HIS A 72 1.01 -7.46 -3.11
C HIS A 72 1.15 -6.43 -1.98
N ILE A 73 0.08 -6.13 -1.27
CA ILE A 73 0.12 -5.21 -0.11
C ILE A 73 1.07 -5.76 0.95
N SER A 74 1.03 -7.06 1.25
CA SER A 74 1.90 -7.66 2.26
C SER A 74 3.39 -7.60 1.88
N LYS A 75 3.72 -7.87 0.61
CA LYS A 75 5.10 -7.71 0.11
C LYS A 75 5.57 -6.26 0.09
N ARG A 76 4.66 -5.31 -0.13
CA ARG A 76 4.97 -3.88 -0.31
C ARG A 76 5.07 -3.14 1.03
N CYS A 77 4.15 -3.41 1.94
CA CYS A 77 4.07 -2.76 3.24
C CYS A 77 4.89 -3.53 4.30
N GLY A 78 4.97 -4.86 4.17
CA GLY A 78 5.82 -5.73 4.99
C GLY A 78 5.71 -5.45 6.49
N GLY A 79 6.86 -5.29 7.14
CA GLY A 79 6.97 -5.04 8.58
C GLY A 79 6.53 -3.64 9.05
N PHE A 80 6.06 -2.75 8.16
CA PHE A 80 5.61 -1.42 8.57
C PHE A 80 4.09 -1.32 8.75
N LEU A 81 3.35 -2.31 8.23
CA LEU A 81 1.89 -2.34 8.33
C LEU A 81 1.46 -2.66 9.77
N LYS A 82 0.72 -1.74 10.39
CA LYS A 82 0.20 -1.88 11.77
C LYS A 82 -1.30 -2.13 11.80
N SER A 83 -2.07 -1.54 10.89
CA SER A 83 -3.52 -1.73 10.82
C SER A 83 -3.97 -2.02 9.39
N LEU A 84 -4.72 -3.11 9.22
CA LEU A 84 -5.32 -3.48 7.94
C LEU A 84 -6.80 -3.82 8.12
N SER A 85 -7.64 -3.14 7.33
CA SER A 85 -9.06 -3.48 7.21
C SER A 85 -9.35 -4.15 5.86
N LEU A 86 -9.83 -5.40 5.93
CA LEU A 86 -10.32 -6.20 4.80
C LEU A 86 -11.84 -6.42 4.90
N ARG A 87 -12.52 -5.64 5.73
CA ARG A 87 -13.95 -5.81 6.03
C ARG A 87 -14.78 -5.92 4.75
N GLY A 88 -15.58 -6.98 4.65
CA GLY A 88 -16.51 -7.23 3.54
C GLY A 88 -15.86 -7.79 2.27
N CYS A 89 -14.54 -8.02 2.26
CA CYS A 89 -13.87 -8.63 1.10
C CYS A 89 -14.27 -10.10 0.97
N GLN A 90 -15.03 -10.44 -0.08
CA GLN A 90 -15.65 -11.78 -0.21
C GLN A 90 -14.74 -12.83 -0.85
N SER A 91 -13.65 -12.39 -1.49
CA SER A 91 -12.75 -13.25 -2.27
C SER A 91 -11.44 -13.60 -1.56
N ILE A 92 -11.23 -13.11 -0.33
CA ILE A 92 -10.01 -13.39 0.45
C ILE A 92 -10.13 -14.76 1.10
N THR A 93 -9.06 -15.55 1.01
CA THR A 93 -8.98 -16.92 1.55
C THR A 93 -7.94 -17.03 2.65
N ASP A 94 -8.02 -18.08 3.45
CA ASP A 94 -7.07 -18.38 4.54
C ASP A 94 -5.62 -18.47 4.03
N GLY A 95 -5.41 -19.02 2.83
CA GLY A 95 -4.09 -19.10 2.20
C GLY A 95 -3.48 -17.72 1.91
N ALA A 96 -4.29 -16.73 1.50
CA ALA A 96 -3.82 -15.36 1.32
C ALA A 96 -3.46 -14.72 2.67
N LEU A 97 -4.23 -14.99 3.74
CA LEU A 97 -3.94 -14.51 5.08
C LEU A 97 -2.70 -15.16 5.70
N MET A 98 -2.42 -16.44 5.44
CA MET A 98 -1.18 -17.08 5.88
C MET A 98 0.04 -16.42 5.24
N LYS A 99 0.00 -16.14 3.94
CA LYS A 99 1.09 -15.43 3.26
C LYS A 99 1.23 -14.00 3.77
N PHE A 100 0.11 -13.34 4.03
CA PHE A 100 0.09 -12.01 4.65
C PHE A 100 0.79 -12.02 6.02
N SER A 101 0.44 -12.95 6.92
CA SER A 101 1.01 -13.01 8.27
C SER A 101 2.52 -13.30 8.28
N GLN A 102 3.03 -14.03 7.29
CA GLN A 102 4.46 -14.28 7.14
C GLN A 102 5.27 -13.00 6.85
N GLN A 103 4.67 -12.04 6.14
CA GLN A 103 5.31 -10.79 5.69
C GLN A 103 5.04 -9.61 6.64
N CYS A 104 3.82 -9.53 7.19
CA CYS A 104 3.36 -8.43 8.04
C CYS A 104 3.38 -8.80 9.52
N ARG A 105 4.59 -9.00 10.07
CA ARG A 105 4.79 -9.50 11.45
C ARG A 105 4.51 -8.48 12.56
N ASN A 106 4.40 -7.20 12.20
CA ASN A 106 4.17 -6.10 13.14
C ASN A 106 2.72 -5.58 13.09
N ILE A 107 1.80 -6.39 12.57
CA ILE A 107 0.38 -6.04 12.53
C ILE A 107 -0.18 -5.99 13.95
N GLU A 108 -0.83 -4.89 14.30
CA GLU A 108 -1.44 -4.62 15.60
C GLU A 108 -2.97 -4.75 15.51
N GLU A 109 -3.55 -4.40 14.36
CA GLU A 109 -4.99 -4.43 14.11
C GLU A 109 -5.29 -5.09 12.75
N LEU A 110 -6.15 -6.10 12.75
CA LEU A 110 -6.63 -6.77 11.53
C LEU A 110 -8.16 -6.92 11.59
N ASN A 111 -8.87 -6.25 10.68
CA ASN A 111 -10.33 -6.30 10.61
C ASN A 111 -10.79 -7.19 9.43
N LEU A 112 -11.33 -8.37 9.75
CA LEU A 112 -11.84 -9.37 8.80
C LEU A 112 -13.37 -9.50 8.83
N ASN A 113 -14.07 -8.53 9.42
CA ASN A 113 -15.53 -8.62 9.56
C ASN A 113 -16.21 -8.82 8.20
N ASN A 114 -17.21 -9.69 8.14
CA ASN A 114 -17.97 -10.03 6.94
C ASN A 114 -17.14 -10.63 5.77
N CYS A 115 -15.95 -11.17 6.03
CA CYS A 115 -15.21 -11.98 5.06
C CYS A 115 -15.75 -13.43 5.04
N LYS A 116 -16.45 -13.83 3.98
CA LYS A 116 -17.20 -15.11 3.93
C LYS A 116 -16.34 -16.35 3.67
N LYS A 117 -15.12 -16.19 3.16
CA LYS A 117 -14.20 -17.27 2.77
C LYS A 117 -13.04 -17.46 3.75
N ILE A 118 -13.09 -16.77 4.88
CA ILE A 118 -12.18 -16.98 6.01
C ILE A 118 -12.86 -17.95 6.95
N THR A 119 -12.14 -19.01 7.33
CA THR A 119 -12.67 -20.10 8.15
C THR A 119 -11.86 -20.25 9.44
N ASP A 120 -12.47 -20.76 10.50
CA ASP A 120 -11.82 -20.98 11.81
C ASP A 120 -10.90 -22.21 11.83
N LEU A 121 -10.32 -22.61 10.69
CA LEU A 121 -9.46 -23.79 10.56
C LEU A 121 -8.06 -23.60 11.15
#